data_AF-A0AAV4Q252-F1
#
_entry.id   AF-A0AAV4Q252-F1
#
_cell.length_a   1.000
_cell.length_b   1.000
_cell.length_c   1.000
_cell.angle_alpha   90.00
_cell.angle_beta   90.00
_cell.angle_gamma   90.00
#
_symmetry.space_group_name_H-M   'P 1'
#
loop_
_entity.id
_entity.type
_entity.pdbx_description
1 polymer ?
#
loop_
_entity_poly.entity_id
_entity_poly.type
_entity_poly.pdbx_seq_one_letter_code
_entity_poly.pdbx_strand_id
1 'polypeptide(L)'
;MKVVVVWLENLDDQINFPLADVLPLMSTGLEPPNFNSRNSEKDIFVIFVHPLQSGLHQIKLQGTARKMYLALPPLDGMVISR
;
A
#
# COMPACT_ATOMS: atom_id res chain seq x y z
N MET A 1 -4.93 3.74 11.35
CA MET A 1 -4.60 3.78 9.91
C MET A 1 -3.20 3.24 9.77
N LYS A 2 -3.05 2.09 9.12
CA LYS A 2 -1.75 1.49 8.82
C LYS A 2 -1.42 1.77 7.35
N VAL A 3 -0.14 2.00 7.07
CA VAL A 3 0.38 2.20 5.72
C VAL A 3 1.50 1.19 5.51
N VAL A 4 1.44 0.47 4.40
CA VAL A 4 2.48 -0.48 3.98
C VAL A 4 3.11 0.08 2.71
N VAL A 5 4.43 0.16 2.68
CA VAL A 5 5.17 0.50 1.47
C VAL A 5 5.84 -0.78 0.98
N VAL A 6 5.56 -1.14 -0.26
CA VAL A 6 6.02 -2.39 -0.87
C VAL A 6 6.85 -2.03 -2.09
N TRP A 7 8.12 -2.42 -2.05
CA TRP A 7 9.01 -2.32 -3.19
C TRP A 7 8.82 -3.53 -4.09
N LEU A 8 8.55 -3.30 -5.37
CA LEU A 8 8.31 -4.34 -6.36
C LEU A 8 9.34 -4.26 -7.48
N GLU A 9 10.07 -5.36 -7.69
CA GLU A 9 10.93 -5.52 -8.86
C GLU A 9 10.09 -5.68 -10.14
N ASN A 10 8.90 -6.28 -10.04
CA ASN A 10 7.91 -6.32 -11.10
C ASN A 10 6.57 -5.78 -10.60
N LEU A 11 6.01 -4.79 -11.30
CA LEU A 11 4.74 -4.17 -10.94
C LEU A 11 3.58 -5.18 -10.90
N ASP A 12 3.60 -6.23 -11.73
CA ASP A 12 2.53 -7.24 -11.78
C ASP A 12 2.42 -8.06 -10.48
N ASP A 13 3.49 -8.12 -9.68
CA ASP A 13 3.52 -8.84 -8.40
C ASP A 13 2.54 -8.26 -7.37
N GLN A 14 2.11 -7.00 -7.57
CA GLN A 14 1.09 -6.36 -6.73
C GLN A 14 -0.22 -7.17 -6.64
N ILE A 15 -0.59 -7.88 -7.72
CA ILE A 15 -1.89 -8.59 -7.82
C ILE A 15 -1.91 -9.75 -6.84
N ASN A 16 -0.74 -10.35 -6.60
CA ASN A 16 -0.56 -11.49 -5.74
C ASN A 16 0.03 -11.12 -4.38
N PHE A 17 0.09 -9.82 -4.05
CA PHE A 17 0.71 -9.38 -2.81
C PHE A 17 -0.07 -9.90 -1.59
N PRO A 18 0.56 -10.71 -0.71
CA PRO A 18 -0.13 -11.41 0.37
C PRO A 18 -0.35 -10.49 1.59
N LEU A 19 -1.17 -9.46 1.46
CA LEU A 19 -1.42 -8.48 2.53
C LEU A 19 -1.87 -9.14 3.84
N ALA A 20 -2.75 -10.15 3.75
CA ALA A 20 -3.26 -10.89 4.90
C ALA A 20 -2.15 -11.54 5.74
N ASP A 21 -1.06 -11.99 5.11
CA ASP A 21 0.05 -12.65 5.80
C ASP A 21 1.01 -11.64 6.44
N VAL A 22 1.13 -10.43 5.86
CA VAL A 22 1.98 -9.35 6.38
C VAL A 22 1.32 -8.63 7.56
N LEU A 23 -0.01 -8.56 7.60
CA LEU A 23 -0.75 -7.81 8.62
C LEU A 23 -0.46 -8.22 10.07
N PRO A 24 -0.45 -9.51 10.41
CA PRO A 24 -0.09 -9.97 11.75
C PRO A 24 1.32 -9.57 12.18
N LEU A 25 2.26 -9.51 11.22
CA LEU A 25 3.67 -9.17 11.47
C LEU A 25 3.87 -7.69 11.82
N MET A 26 2.89 -6.84 11.50
CA MET A 26 2.92 -5.40 11.80
C MET A 26 2.38 -5.06 13.21
N SER A 27 2.17 -6.05 14.08
CA SER A 27 1.80 -5.77 15.46
C SER A 27 3.04 -5.42 16.28
N THR A 28 3.04 -4.23 16.88
CA THR A 28 4.16 -3.73 17.71
C THR A 28 4.03 -4.13 19.17
N GLY A 29 2.94 -4.82 19.56
CA GLY A 29 2.63 -5.14 20.95
C GLY A 29 2.19 -3.95 21.81
N LEU A 30 2.21 -2.73 21.26
CA LEU A 30 1.74 -1.49 21.92
C LEU A 30 0.30 -1.12 21.53
N GLU A 31 -0.38 -2.02 20.83
CA GLU A 31 -1.68 -1.75 20.24
C GLU A 31 -2.79 -1.92 21.31
N PRO A 32 -3.77 -1.01 21.40
CA PRO A 32 -4.84 -1.10 22.40
C PRO A 32 -5.67 -2.38 22.20
N PRO A 33 -6.34 -2.88 23.26
CA PRO A 33 -7.26 -4.02 23.13
C PRO A 33 -8.32 -3.69 22.05
N ASN A 34 -8.55 -4.62 21.13
CA ASN A 34 -9.39 -4.47 19.92
C ASN A 34 -8.79 -3.65 18.75
N PHE A 35 -7.49 -3.37 18.73
CA PHE A 35 -6.86 -2.69 17.60
C PHE A 35 -6.82 -3.54 16.31
N ASN A 36 -6.65 -4.85 16.44
CA ASN A 36 -6.63 -5.78 15.29
C ASN A 36 -8.01 -5.98 14.65
N SER A 37 -9.09 -5.94 15.43
CA SER A 37 -10.46 -6.01 14.89
C SER A 37 -10.90 -4.72 14.20
N ARG A 38 -10.25 -3.59 14.49
CA ARG A 38 -10.53 -2.28 13.87
C ARG A 38 -9.69 -1.97 12.63
N ASN A 39 -8.59 -2.71 12.42
CA ASN A 39 -7.77 -2.62 11.20
C ASN A 39 -8.01 -3.86 10.33
N SER A 40 -9.23 -3.98 9.82
CA SER A 40 -9.53 -4.94 8.76
C SER A 40 -8.68 -4.63 7.53
N GLU A 41 -8.44 -5.60 6.62
CA GLU A 41 -7.71 -5.39 5.35
C GLU A 41 -8.18 -4.15 4.57
N LYS A 42 -9.44 -3.73 4.79
CA LYS A 42 -10.09 -2.58 4.18
C LYS A 42 -9.61 -1.22 4.72
N ASP A 43 -8.90 -1.20 5.85
CA ASP A 43 -8.41 0.00 6.55
C ASP A 43 -6.90 0.22 6.43
N ILE A 44 -6.21 -0.61 5.63
CA ILE A 44 -4.79 -0.48 5.32
C ILE A 44 -4.62 0.15 3.94
N PHE A 45 -3.65 1.06 3.85
CA PHE A 45 -3.17 1.59 2.59
C PHE A 45 -1.88 0.88 2.20
N VAL A 46 -1.82 0.37 0.98
CA VAL A 46 -0.61 -0.23 0.40
C VAL A 46 -0.12 0.70 -0.70
N ILE A 47 1.15 1.06 -0.62
CA ILE A 47 1.87 1.88 -1.60
C ILE A 47 2.88 0.97 -2.29
N PHE A 48 2.59 0.58 -3.52
CA PHE A 48 3.53 -0.14 -4.36
C PHE A 48 4.45 0.85 -5.06
N VAL A 49 5.75 0.57 -4.99
CA VAL A 49 6.80 1.34 -5.61
C VAL A 49 7.56 0.43 -6.56
N HIS A 50 7.56 0.78 -7.84
CA HIS A 50 8.30 0.05 -8.86
C HIS A 50 9.32 0.97 -9.55
N PRO A 51 10.63 0.66 -9.50
CA PRO A 51 11.65 1.44 -10.21
C PRO A 51 11.56 1.20 -11.72
N LEU A 52 11.59 2.28 -12.51
CA LEU A 52 11.66 2.24 -13.96
C LEU A 52 13.10 2.44 -14.44
N GLN A 53 13.43 1.88 -15.60
CA GLN A 53 14.76 2.03 -16.24
C GLN A 53 15.13 3.50 -16.55
N SER A 54 14.14 4.38 -16.67
CA SER A 54 14.33 5.82 -16.83
C SER A 54 14.87 6.52 -15.57
N GLY A 55 15.00 5.79 -14.44
CA GLY A 55 15.40 6.34 -13.14
C GLY A 55 14.25 6.96 -12.35
N LEU A 56 13.02 6.82 -12.86
CA LEU A 56 11.78 7.25 -12.21
C LEU A 56 11.14 6.09 -11.43
N HIS A 57 10.16 6.38 -10.57
CA HIS A 57 9.41 5.36 -9.84
C HIS A 57 7.93 5.41 -10.23
N GLN A 58 7.38 4.27 -10.60
CA GLN A 58 5.95 4.08 -10.78
C GLN A 58 5.31 3.77 -9.43
N ILE A 59 4.36 4.61 -9.03
CA ILE A 59 3.65 4.49 -7.75
C ILE A 59 2.23 4.01 -8.00
N LYS A 60 1.82 3.00 -7.24
CA LYS A 60 0.44 2.52 -7.24
C LYS A 60 -0.09 2.38 -5.82
N LEU A 61 -1.33 2.79 -5.63
CA LEU A 61 -1.97 2.84 -4.32
C LEU A 61 -3.14 1.86 -4.29
N GLN A 62 -3.17 0.99 -3.29
CA GLN A 62 -4.27 0.07 -3.01
C GLN A 62 -4.85 0.30 -1.60
N GLY A 63 -6.18 0.43 -1.49
CA GLY A 63 -6.89 0.71 -0.24
C GLY A 63 -8.36 1.07 -0.47
N THR A 64 -9.08 1.52 0.58
CA THR A 64 -10.53 1.77 0.47
C THR A 64 -10.84 2.89 -0.53
N ALA A 65 -11.57 2.53 -1.59
CA ALA A 65 -11.97 3.41 -2.70
C ALA A 65 -12.40 4.82 -2.25
N ARG A 66 -13.23 4.94 -1.20
CA ARG A 66 -13.77 6.22 -0.72
C ARG A 66 -12.73 7.21 -0.17
N LYS A 67 -11.55 6.74 0.26
CA LYS A 67 -10.45 7.59 0.76
C LYS A 67 -9.35 7.83 -0.27
N MET A 68 -9.29 7.03 -1.34
CA MET A 68 -8.30 7.17 -2.42
C MET A 68 -8.65 8.24 -3.43
N TYR A 69 -9.94 8.41 -3.76
CA TYR A 69 -10.38 9.46 -4.70
C TYR A 69 -10.20 10.90 -4.20
N LEU A 70 -9.95 11.10 -2.90
CA LEU A 70 -9.84 12.45 -2.33
C LEU A 70 -8.42 13.03 -2.40
N ALA A 71 -7.40 12.21 -2.69
CA ALA A 71 -5.99 12.60 -2.63
C ALA A 71 -5.19 12.40 -3.93
N LEU A 72 -5.84 11.99 -5.04
CA LEU A 72 -5.17 11.66 -6.30
C LEU A 72 -5.79 12.42 -7.47
N PRO A 73 -5.01 13.18 -8.28
CA PRO A 73 -5.39 13.46 -9.66
C PRO A 73 -5.53 12.13 -10.43
N PRO A 74 -6.23 12.09 -11.56
CA PRO A 74 -6.96 10.91 -12.02
C PRO A 74 -6.15 9.73 -12.62
N LEU A 75 -4.90 9.48 -12.21
CA LEU A 75 -4.02 8.54 -12.93
C LEU A 75 -3.34 7.53 -11.99
N ASP A 76 -3.87 6.32 -12.02
CA ASP A 76 -3.14 5.09 -11.69
C ASP A 76 -1.84 5.04 -12.53
N GLY A 77 -0.69 4.77 -11.90
CA GLY A 77 0.61 4.74 -12.59
C GLY A 77 1.39 6.05 -12.63
N MET A 78 1.24 6.92 -11.61
CA MET A 78 2.03 8.16 -11.52
C MET A 78 3.52 7.85 -11.40
N VAL A 79 4.31 8.53 -12.24
CA VAL A 79 5.76 8.37 -12.32
C VAL A 79 6.44 9.58 -11.65
N ILE A 80 7.26 9.34 -10.63
CA ILE A 80 7.89 10.39 -9.84
C ILE A 80 9.43 10.34 -9.99
N SER A 81 10.07 11.51 -10.10
CA SER A 81 11.53 11.65 -10.07
C SER A 81 12.09 11.64 -8.65
N ARG A 82 13.41 11.45 -8.52
CA ARG A 82 14.13 11.46 -7.24
C ARG A 82 14.06 12.81 -6.52
#